data_AF-A0A946NKH7-F1
#
_entry.id   AF-A0A946NKH7-F1
#
_cell.length_a   1.000
_cell.length_b   1.000
_cell.length_c   1.000
_cell.angle_alpha   90.00
_cell.angle_beta   90.00
_cell.angle_gamma   90.00
#
_symmetry.space_group_name_H-M   'P 1'
#
loop_
_entity.id
_entity.type
_entity.pdbx_description
1 polymer ?
#
loop_
_entity_poly.entity_id
_entity_poly.type
_entity_poly.pdbx_seq_one_letter_code
_entity_poly.pdbx_strand_id
1 'polypeptide(L)'
;MKTNYRSFFKKNLINFLLINFIFFIFVSKSFGQASAGDQPTVTETEIITPFDSIPRFCNSPTVVAQSNGLWSDQSIWSTNQVPSSGARVSIPQNIQVTYDANSSEGIDCIEIGAQGELSWAPDQDTLLHVSNLQILPNGTLTIGSDQNPINNQAEVVIQDIPLDVNGRDPRQYGNGIHGFGTVQVKGAPMDRTFIRFASEPLAGQTTLELEQSPLGWLPGDRLIIPDTRQIPFRKNKKYISQAEEPTIQAITGSTVTLNSPLVFDHLGPRDANGNVGPIELGMLPHVGNLSRNVIIRSVRLSETSKSSYCSGPQNVLDASNCVTRGHILLMERAAVDIRYAGLENLGRTTIGSLNNTSIDGSGNVASIGSNQIGRYSIHLHHVMGPVNETNTGNQFTLVGNVIEGMLKWGLAVHDSHYGLVKDNIAYDGQGSAITTEDGNESFNVFERNFVVHTKAGDQEQVLESPKRGGVFSG
;
A
#
# COMPACT_ATOMS: atom_id res chain seq x y z
N MET A 1 59.56 -7.97 29.74
CA MET A 1 59.90 -6.53 29.80
C MET A 1 58.57 -5.77 29.97
N LYS A 2 58.00 -5.56 31.17
CA LYS A 2 58.32 -4.58 32.24
C LYS A 2 58.63 -3.16 31.76
N THR A 3 57.64 -2.26 31.89
CA THR A 3 57.62 -0.92 32.57
C THR A 3 56.28 -0.22 32.24
N ASN A 4 55.27 -0.10 33.13
CA ASN A 4 55.05 0.88 34.23
C ASN A 4 55.25 2.36 33.86
N TYR A 5 54.20 3.18 34.00
CA TYR A 5 54.14 4.25 35.02
C TYR A 5 52.71 4.78 35.23
N ARG A 6 52.35 5.00 36.50
CA ARG A 6 51.09 5.54 37.04
C ARG A 6 51.33 6.95 37.62
N SER A 7 50.23 7.69 37.72
CA SER A 7 49.88 8.77 38.67
C SER A 7 50.23 10.22 38.29
N PHE A 8 49.22 11.12 38.32
CA PHE A 8 48.92 11.92 39.52
C PHE A 8 47.52 12.57 39.43
N PHE A 9 46.86 12.71 40.58
CA PHE A 9 45.50 13.22 40.77
C PHE A 9 45.50 14.71 41.16
N LYS A 10 44.34 15.36 40.95
CA LYS A 10 43.68 16.43 41.74
C LYS A 10 43.69 17.91 41.26
N LYS A 11 42.45 18.42 41.23
CA LYS A 11 41.92 19.78 41.51
C LYS A 11 41.89 20.78 40.35
N ASN A 12 40.69 21.13 39.87
CA ASN A 12 39.98 22.31 40.38
C ASN A 12 38.51 22.35 39.93
N LEU A 13 37.70 22.80 40.88
CA LEU A 13 36.27 23.10 40.84
C LEU A 13 36.12 24.59 40.47
N ILE A 14 34.95 24.97 39.93
CA ILE A 14 34.31 26.31 39.98
C ILE A 14 34.46 27.24 38.75
N ASN A 15 33.27 27.66 38.25
CA ASN A 15 32.92 28.76 37.34
C ASN A 15 33.23 28.55 35.83
N PHE A 16 32.31 28.72 34.88
CA PHE A 16 31.33 29.80 34.74
C PHE A 16 30.05 29.35 33.99
N LEU A 17 28.89 29.79 34.47
CA LEU A 17 27.55 29.63 33.88
C LEU A 17 27.32 30.76 32.88
N LEU A 18 27.17 30.46 31.58
CA LEU A 18 26.54 31.29 30.53
C LEU A 18 26.86 30.65 29.17
N ILE A 19 25.85 30.14 28.44
CA ILE A 19 25.77 30.18 26.97
C ILE A 19 24.35 29.72 26.54
N ASN A 20 23.61 30.72 26.09
CA ASN A 20 22.67 30.77 24.96
C ASN A 20 21.71 29.59 24.69
N PHE A 21 20.42 29.90 24.87
CA PHE A 21 19.32 29.37 24.06
C PHE A 21 19.66 29.54 22.56
N ILE A 22 19.86 28.44 21.85
CA ILE A 22 19.87 28.42 20.39
C ILE A 22 18.52 27.89 19.94
N PHE A 23 17.69 28.79 19.43
CA PHE A 23 16.55 28.46 18.58
C PHE A 23 17.07 27.72 17.36
N PHE A 24 16.74 26.44 17.22
CA PHE A 24 16.92 25.73 15.95
C PHE A 24 15.84 26.20 14.97
N ILE A 25 16.22 27.10 14.08
CA ILE A 25 15.44 27.41 12.88
C ILE A 25 15.58 26.20 11.96
N PHE A 26 14.49 25.46 11.77
CA PHE A 26 14.39 24.45 10.72
C PHE A 26 14.49 25.15 9.37
N VAL A 27 15.62 24.99 8.69
CA VAL A 27 15.73 25.29 7.26
C VAL A 27 15.19 24.06 6.53
N SER A 28 13.94 24.14 6.06
CA SER A 28 13.40 23.22 5.07
C SER A 28 14.30 23.29 3.83
N LYS A 29 15.00 22.19 3.49
CA LYS A 29 15.67 22.09 2.20
C LYS A 29 14.61 22.19 1.11
N SER A 30 14.69 23.24 0.30
CA SER A 30 13.88 23.36 -0.91
C SER A 30 14.20 22.20 -1.83
N PHE A 31 13.20 21.35 -2.11
CA PHE A 31 13.27 20.44 -3.25
C PHE A 31 13.47 21.30 -4.51
N GLY A 32 14.48 20.95 -5.31
CA GLY A 32 14.73 21.64 -6.58
C GLY A 32 13.48 21.59 -7.45
N GLN A 33 13.00 22.75 -7.88
CA GLN A 33 11.86 22.82 -8.81
C GLN A 33 12.24 22.10 -10.11
N ALA A 34 11.47 21.07 -10.44
CA ALA A 34 11.50 20.46 -11.77
C ALA A 34 11.17 21.53 -12.83
N SER A 35 11.75 21.39 -14.03
CA SER A 35 11.42 22.25 -15.15
C SER A 35 9.93 22.13 -15.49
N ALA A 36 9.30 23.24 -15.93
CA ALA A 36 7.87 23.30 -16.21
C ALA A 36 7.37 22.34 -17.31
N GLY A 37 8.26 21.64 -18.03
CA GLY A 37 7.92 20.71 -19.10
C GLY A 37 7.62 19.26 -18.67
N ASP A 38 7.93 18.88 -17.42
CA ASP A 38 7.84 17.49 -16.95
C ASP A 38 6.72 17.26 -15.93
N GLN A 39 5.85 18.25 -15.70
CA GLN A 39 4.74 18.15 -14.76
C GLN A 39 3.42 17.94 -15.50
N PRO A 40 2.47 17.16 -14.94
CA PRO A 40 1.13 17.06 -15.47
C PRO A 40 0.49 18.44 -15.64
N THR A 41 -0.24 18.62 -16.74
CA THR A 41 -1.05 19.83 -16.96
C THR A 41 -2.40 19.64 -16.28
N VAL A 42 -2.70 20.47 -15.27
CA VAL A 42 -3.99 20.47 -14.58
C VAL A 42 -4.91 21.49 -15.23
N THR A 43 -6.00 21.03 -15.85
CA THR A 43 -7.06 21.87 -16.42
C THR A 43 -8.22 21.99 -15.44
N GLU A 44 -9.33 22.64 -15.83
CA GLU A 44 -10.54 22.67 -14.99
C GLU A 44 -11.17 21.29 -14.80
N THR A 45 -11.08 20.42 -15.81
CA THR A 45 -11.80 19.14 -15.86
C THR A 45 -10.90 17.92 -15.82
N GLU A 46 -9.61 18.06 -16.12
CA GLU A 46 -8.69 16.95 -16.33
C GLU A 46 -7.29 17.23 -15.78
N ILE A 47 -6.55 16.16 -15.52
CA ILE A 47 -5.11 16.13 -15.25
C ILE A 47 -4.51 15.38 -16.44
N ILE A 48 -3.74 16.09 -17.25
CA ILE A 48 -3.21 15.60 -18.52
C ILE A 48 -1.73 15.28 -18.35
N THR A 49 -1.36 14.05 -18.66
CA THR A 49 0.03 13.60 -18.77
C THR A 49 0.38 13.33 -20.24
N PRO A 50 1.64 12.97 -20.59
CA PRO A 50 1.97 12.58 -21.96
C PRO A 50 1.17 11.37 -22.47
N PHE A 51 0.67 10.52 -21.57
CA PHE A 51 0.03 9.24 -21.90
C PHE A 51 -1.45 9.18 -21.53
N ASP A 52 -1.90 9.98 -20.57
CA ASP A 52 -3.24 9.89 -19.99
C ASP A 52 -3.94 11.23 -19.89
N SER A 53 -5.27 11.18 -19.95
CA SER A 53 -6.15 12.26 -19.52
C SER A 53 -7.07 11.74 -18.42
N ILE A 54 -6.79 12.15 -17.18
CA ILE A 54 -7.49 11.70 -15.98
C ILE A 54 -8.51 12.77 -15.55
N PRO A 55 -9.79 12.43 -15.31
CA PRO A 55 -10.76 13.42 -14.82
C PRO A 55 -10.35 14.02 -13.47
N ARG A 56 -10.59 15.32 -13.27
CA ARG A 56 -10.52 15.99 -11.96
C ARG A 56 -11.79 15.74 -11.17
N PHE A 57 -11.84 14.64 -10.43
CA PHE A 57 -13.00 14.17 -9.67
C PHE A 57 -13.54 15.20 -8.68
N CYS A 58 -12.69 16.09 -8.17
CA CYS A 58 -13.08 17.20 -7.31
C CYS A 58 -13.26 18.55 -7.98
N ASN A 59 -13.41 18.60 -9.30
CA ASN A 59 -13.81 19.85 -9.93
C ASN A 59 -15.14 20.35 -9.31
N SER A 60 -15.26 21.68 -9.14
CA SER A 60 -16.38 22.31 -8.42
C SER A 60 -16.56 21.79 -6.97
N PRO A 61 -15.62 22.08 -6.05
CA PRO A 61 -15.68 21.62 -4.66
C PRO A 61 -16.92 22.18 -3.94
N THR A 62 -17.49 21.38 -3.04
CA THR A 62 -18.60 21.81 -2.17
C THR A 62 -18.12 22.30 -0.81
N VAL A 63 -16.92 21.88 -0.39
CA VAL A 63 -16.27 22.30 0.85
C VAL A 63 -14.80 22.62 0.56
N VAL A 64 -14.34 23.78 1.01
CA VAL A 64 -12.97 24.25 0.79
C VAL A 64 -12.34 24.59 2.13
N ALA A 65 -11.13 24.09 2.40
CA ALA A 65 -10.36 24.51 3.56
C ALA A 65 -9.91 25.98 3.40
N GLN A 66 -10.23 26.82 4.38
CA GLN A 66 -9.94 28.26 4.41
C GLN A 66 -8.71 28.61 5.25
N SER A 67 -8.32 27.73 6.17
CA SER A 67 -7.16 27.88 7.05
C SER A 67 -6.56 26.53 7.40
N ASN A 68 -5.35 26.56 7.95
CA ASN A 68 -4.70 25.35 8.49
C ASN A 68 -5.43 24.90 9.76
N GLY A 69 -5.48 23.58 9.99
CA GLY A 69 -6.02 23.04 11.23
C GLY A 69 -6.41 21.57 11.15
N LEU A 70 -7.19 21.15 12.14
CA LEU A 70 -7.71 19.80 12.23
C LEU A 70 -8.92 19.64 11.31
N TRP A 71 -9.09 18.46 10.71
CA TRP A 71 -10.26 18.15 9.89
C TRP A 71 -11.55 18.27 10.69
N SER A 72 -11.52 17.90 11.97
CA SER A 72 -12.65 17.98 12.90
C SER A 72 -13.05 19.41 13.28
N ASP A 73 -12.22 20.42 13.00
CA ASP A 73 -12.53 21.81 13.31
C ASP A 73 -13.44 22.41 12.24
N GLN A 74 -14.71 22.62 12.55
CA GLN A 74 -15.67 23.20 11.62
C GLN A 74 -15.26 24.60 11.09
N SER A 75 -14.45 25.35 11.85
CA SER A 75 -14.09 26.73 11.54
C SER A 75 -13.08 26.87 10.40
N ILE A 76 -12.36 25.81 10.06
CA ILE A 76 -11.44 25.82 8.91
C ILE A 76 -12.15 25.64 7.58
N TRP A 77 -13.43 25.26 7.57
CA TRP A 77 -14.17 24.89 6.36
C TRP A 77 -15.07 26.02 5.87
N SER A 78 -15.15 26.20 4.54
CA SER A 78 -15.96 27.25 3.90
C SER A 78 -17.46 27.20 4.21
N THR A 79 -17.96 26.05 4.65
CA THR A 79 -19.35 25.82 5.06
C THR A 79 -19.56 26.04 6.56
N ASN A 80 -18.49 26.31 7.32
CA ASN A 80 -18.46 26.30 8.78
C ASN A 80 -19.04 25.00 9.37
N GLN A 81 -18.82 23.87 8.67
CA GLN A 81 -19.23 22.52 9.03
C GLN A 81 -18.13 21.55 8.59
N VAL A 82 -17.89 20.49 9.37
CA VAL A 82 -16.98 19.41 8.98
C VAL A 82 -17.51 18.71 7.71
N PRO A 83 -16.67 18.38 6.71
CA PRO A 83 -17.11 17.65 5.53
C PRO A 83 -17.82 16.34 5.89
N SER A 84 -19.00 16.12 5.31
CA SER A 84 -19.86 14.95 5.52
C SER A 84 -20.10 14.17 4.23
N SER A 85 -20.97 13.15 4.26
CA SER A 85 -21.32 12.36 3.08
C SER A 85 -21.63 13.21 1.84
N GLY A 86 -21.05 12.85 0.69
CA GLY A 86 -21.21 13.54 -0.58
C GLY A 86 -20.36 14.82 -0.74
N ALA A 87 -19.50 15.15 0.23
CA ALA A 87 -18.64 16.31 0.11
C ALA A 87 -17.57 16.12 -0.98
N ARG A 88 -17.36 17.17 -1.77
CA ARG A 88 -16.19 17.32 -2.66
C ARG A 88 -15.25 18.32 -2.02
N VAL A 89 -14.18 17.83 -1.41
CA VAL A 89 -13.30 18.60 -0.55
C VAL A 89 -12.09 19.10 -1.35
N SER A 90 -11.81 20.39 -1.26
CA SER A 90 -10.58 20.98 -1.77
C SER A 90 -9.71 21.47 -0.61
N ILE A 91 -8.44 21.06 -0.63
CA ILE A 91 -7.37 21.59 0.22
C ILE A 91 -6.50 22.50 -0.69
N PRO A 92 -6.69 23.82 -0.64
CA PRO A 92 -6.05 24.74 -1.57
C PRO A 92 -4.55 24.90 -1.36
N GLN A 93 -3.96 25.75 -2.21
CA GLN A 93 -2.54 26.07 -2.13
C GLN A 93 -2.15 26.59 -0.75
N ASN A 94 -1.04 26.07 -0.20
CA ASN A 94 -0.48 26.46 1.10
C ASN A 94 -1.36 26.16 2.32
N ILE A 95 -2.45 25.40 2.18
CA ILE A 95 -3.30 24.99 3.30
C ILE A 95 -2.91 23.59 3.77
N GLN A 96 -2.75 23.43 5.08
CA GLN A 96 -2.39 22.18 5.74
C GLN A 96 -3.54 21.73 6.64
N VAL A 97 -4.10 20.57 6.34
CA VAL A 97 -5.17 19.95 7.13
C VAL A 97 -4.66 18.65 7.73
N THR A 98 -4.92 18.43 9.02
CA THR A 98 -4.64 17.15 9.68
C THR A 98 -5.94 16.39 9.87
N TYR A 99 -6.07 15.25 9.20
CA TYR A 99 -7.16 14.30 9.37
C TYR A 99 -7.07 13.62 10.74
N ASP A 100 -8.02 13.94 11.61
CA ASP A 100 -8.10 13.53 13.00
C ASP A 100 -9.46 12.91 13.34
N ALA A 101 -10.13 12.32 12.35
CA ALA A 101 -11.47 11.75 12.49
C ALA A 101 -11.48 10.22 12.32
N ASN A 102 -12.41 9.58 13.04
CA ASN A 102 -12.80 8.19 12.82
C ASN A 102 -14.25 8.20 12.32
N SER A 103 -14.42 8.27 11.00
CA SER A 103 -15.72 8.56 10.37
C SER A 103 -16.02 7.60 9.21
N SER A 104 -17.23 7.05 9.22
CA SER A 104 -17.78 6.27 8.11
C SER A 104 -18.52 7.13 7.08
N GLU A 105 -18.52 8.46 7.22
CA GLU A 105 -19.12 9.37 6.25
C GLU A 105 -18.41 9.27 4.90
N GLY A 106 -19.17 9.00 3.83
CA GLY A 106 -18.63 8.79 2.49
C GLY A 106 -18.30 10.08 1.75
N ILE A 107 -17.02 10.48 1.72
CA ILE A 107 -16.57 11.66 0.98
C ILE A 107 -16.47 11.34 -0.52
N ASP A 108 -17.17 12.09 -1.37
CA ASP A 108 -17.16 11.85 -2.83
C ASP A 108 -15.74 11.99 -3.38
N CYS A 109 -15.04 13.04 -2.96
CA CYS A 109 -13.65 13.20 -3.32
C CYS A 109 -12.89 14.19 -2.43
N ILE A 110 -11.56 14.06 -2.42
CA ILE A 110 -10.62 15.01 -1.82
C ILE A 110 -9.55 15.35 -2.86
N GLU A 111 -9.26 16.63 -3.03
CA GLU A 111 -8.17 17.12 -3.89
C GLU A 111 -7.20 18.01 -3.09
N ILE A 112 -5.91 17.68 -3.18
CA ILE A 112 -4.83 18.41 -2.51
C ILE A 112 -4.09 19.24 -3.57
N GLY A 113 -4.19 20.56 -3.46
CA GLY A 113 -3.55 21.53 -4.36
C GLY A 113 -2.05 21.67 -4.12
N ALA A 114 -1.38 22.42 -5.00
CA ALA A 114 0.06 22.69 -4.91
C ALA A 114 0.45 23.27 -3.54
N GLN A 115 1.51 22.77 -2.91
CA GLN A 115 1.95 23.21 -1.56
C GLN A 115 0.90 23.05 -0.44
N GLY A 116 -0.27 22.47 -0.75
CA GLY A 116 -1.23 22.03 0.25
C GLY A 116 -0.84 20.65 0.79
N GLU A 117 -1.31 20.36 1.99
CA GLU A 117 -1.06 19.08 2.65
C GLU A 117 -2.31 18.52 3.32
N LEU A 118 -2.56 17.22 3.12
CA LEU A 118 -3.41 16.43 4.01
C LEU A 118 -2.52 15.46 4.79
N SER A 119 -2.47 15.64 6.10
CA SER A 119 -1.71 14.79 7.03
C SER A 119 -2.65 13.98 7.94
N TRP A 120 -2.18 12.92 8.58
CA TRP A 120 -2.96 12.14 9.55
C TRP A 120 -2.50 12.39 10.97
N ALA A 121 -3.45 12.43 11.91
CA ALA A 121 -3.16 12.35 13.33
C ALA A 121 -2.52 10.97 13.64
N PRO A 122 -1.29 10.92 14.20
CA PRO A 122 -0.56 9.66 14.32
C PRO A 122 -0.92 8.85 15.57
N ASP A 123 -1.46 9.51 16.59
CA ASP A 123 -1.62 8.98 17.96
C ASP A 123 -3.08 8.63 18.30
N GLN A 124 -3.94 8.46 17.30
CA GLN A 124 -5.33 8.07 17.49
C GLN A 124 -5.86 7.31 16.28
N ASP A 125 -6.93 6.54 16.49
CA ASP A 125 -7.55 5.77 15.41
C ASP A 125 -8.25 6.71 14.42
N THR A 126 -8.01 6.50 13.14
CA THR A 126 -8.61 7.27 12.05
C THR A 126 -9.21 6.35 10.99
N LEU A 127 -10.34 6.77 10.43
CA LEU A 127 -11.06 6.05 9.39
C LEU A 127 -11.62 7.09 8.43
N LEU A 128 -11.22 7.02 7.16
CA LEU A 128 -11.70 7.86 6.07
C LEU A 128 -12.35 7.00 5.00
N HIS A 129 -13.64 7.22 4.71
CA HIS A 129 -14.29 6.70 3.51
C HIS A 129 -14.24 7.76 2.40
N VAL A 130 -13.62 7.44 1.26
CA VAL A 130 -13.48 8.37 0.13
C VAL A 130 -13.61 7.65 -1.21
N SER A 131 -14.25 8.25 -2.20
CA SER A 131 -14.30 7.63 -3.54
C SER A 131 -13.06 8.01 -4.34
N ASN A 132 -12.70 9.30 -4.40
CA ASN A 132 -11.55 9.76 -5.17
C ASN A 132 -10.61 10.63 -4.33
N LEU A 133 -9.34 10.26 -4.21
CA LEU A 133 -8.32 11.08 -3.56
C LEU A 133 -7.27 11.49 -4.60
N GLN A 134 -7.17 12.78 -4.93
CA GLN A 134 -6.25 13.30 -5.93
C GLN A 134 -5.21 14.22 -5.31
N ILE A 135 -3.94 13.82 -5.39
CA ILE A 135 -2.80 14.61 -4.96
C ILE A 135 -2.24 15.30 -6.20
N LEU A 136 -2.59 16.57 -6.41
CA LEU A 136 -2.16 17.33 -7.59
C LEU A 136 -0.63 17.57 -7.57
N PRO A 137 -0.03 17.99 -8.70
CA PRO A 137 1.38 18.38 -8.74
C PRO A 137 1.75 19.35 -7.61
N ASN A 138 2.83 19.04 -6.90
CA ASN A 138 3.31 19.74 -5.71
C ASN A 138 2.40 19.70 -4.47
N GLY A 139 1.26 19.00 -4.49
CA GLY A 139 0.48 18.69 -3.29
C GLY A 139 1.13 17.56 -2.48
N THR A 140 0.78 17.45 -1.20
CA THR A 140 1.39 16.47 -0.29
C THR A 140 0.32 15.68 0.47
N LEU A 141 0.45 14.35 0.45
CA LEU A 141 -0.29 13.43 1.31
C LEU A 141 0.68 12.78 2.31
N THR A 142 0.40 12.93 3.61
CA THR A 142 1.26 12.42 4.70
C THR A 142 0.48 11.55 5.67
N ILE A 143 0.57 10.23 5.54
CA ILE A 143 0.02 9.27 6.51
C ILE A 143 1.15 8.76 7.40
N GLY A 144 1.52 9.54 8.41
CA GLY A 144 2.70 9.30 9.24
C GLY A 144 4.01 9.73 8.57
N SER A 145 5.07 9.83 9.36
CA SER A 145 6.41 10.25 8.94
C SER A 145 7.51 9.34 9.50
N ASP A 146 8.75 9.48 9.04
CA ASP A 146 9.86 8.67 9.60
C ASP A 146 10.13 8.96 11.09
N GLN A 147 9.83 10.18 11.55
CA GLN A 147 10.01 10.58 12.96
C GLN A 147 8.78 10.27 13.82
N ASN A 148 7.61 10.26 13.20
CA ASN A 148 6.35 9.95 13.86
C ASN A 148 5.50 9.09 12.91
N PRO A 149 5.81 7.78 12.81
CA PRO A 149 4.96 6.86 12.07
C PRO A 149 3.59 6.81 12.75
N ILE A 150 2.56 6.33 12.04
CA ILE A 150 1.27 6.10 12.68
C ILE A 150 1.48 5.08 13.82
N ASN A 151 1.05 5.44 15.03
CA ASN A 151 1.15 4.61 16.24
C ASN A 151 -0.16 3.86 16.52
N ASN A 152 -1.27 4.36 15.98
CA ASN A 152 -2.63 3.83 16.10
C ASN A 152 -3.11 3.18 14.78
N GLN A 153 -4.41 2.90 14.65
CA GLN A 153 -4.98 2.45 13.39
C GLN A 153 -5.28 3.64 12.46
N ALA A 154 -4.89 3.56 11.19
CA ALA A 154 -5.29 4.51 10.16
C ALA A 154 -5.83 3.77 8.93
N GLU A 155 -7.12 3.92 8.65
CA GLU A 155 -7.77 3.29 7.49
C GLU A 155 -8.25 4.33 6.47
N VAL A 156 -7.89 4.10 5.21
CA VAL A 156 -8.47 4.79 4.04
C VAL A 156 -9.25 3.75 3.24
N VAL A 157 -10.57 3.93 3.18
CA VAL A 157 -11.51 3.01 2.54
C VAL A 157 -12.04 3.63 1.26
N ILE A 158 -11.76 2.99 0.14
CA ILE A 158 -12.34 3.35 -1.16
C ILE A 158 -13.77 2.83 -1.23
N GLN A 159 -14.71 3.76 -1.42
CA GLN A 159 -16.14 3.47 -1.42
C GLN A 159 -16.58 2.55 -2.57
N ASP A 160 -17.60 1.73 -2.30
CA ASP A 160 -18.28 0.91 -3.30
C ASP A 160 -19.33 1.73 -4.07
N ILE A 161 -18.88 2.42 -5.12
CA ILE A 161 -19.75 3.24 -5.98
C ILE A 161 -19.65 2.74 -7.42
N PRO A 162 -20.76 2.67 -8.20
CA PRO A 162 -20.69 2.37 -9.62
C PRO A 162 -19.79 3.34 -10.38
N LEU A 163 -19.05 2.85 -11.38
CA LEU A 163 -18.19 3.68 -12.22
C LEU A 163 -19.03 4.55 -13.17
N ASP A 164 -18.67 5.83 -13.32
CA ASP A 164 -19.33 6.75 -14.25
C ASP A 164 -18.79 6.63 -15.69
N VAL A 165 -18.94 5.44 -16.26
CA VAL A 165 -18.40 5.09 -17.58
C VAL A 165 -19.11 5.77 -18.74
N ASN A 166 -20.37 6.19 -18.54
CA ASN A 166 -21.15 6.89 -19.56
C ASN A 166 -21.06 8.42 -19.42
N GLY A 167 -20.42 8.91 -18.37
CA GLY A 167 -20.23 10.32 -18.09
C GLY A 167 -18.76 10.71 -18.17
N ARG A 168 -18.23 11.22 -17.06
CA ARG A 168 -16.89 11.82 -16.98
C ARG A 168 -15.75 10.81 -16.94
N ASP A 169 -16.02 9.53 -16.73
CA ASP A 169 -14.99 8.51 -16.51
C ASP A 169 -15.10 7.27 -17.43
N PRO A 170 -15.18 7.45 -18.76
CA PRO A 170 -15.28 6.32 -19.69
C PRO A 170 -14.04 5.41 -19.64
N ARG A 171 -12.88 5.93 -19.24
CA ARG A 171 -11.64 5.18 -19.04
C ARG A 171 -11.49 4.62 -17.62
N GLN A 172 -12.49 4.74 -16.75
CA GLN A 172 -12.56 4.06 -15.45
C GLN A 172 -11.42 4.40 -14.47
N TYR A 173 -10.89 5.64 -14.47
CA TYR A 173 -9.91 6.10 -13.48
C TYR A 173 -10.51 6.29 -12.10
N GLY A 174 -11.80 6.61 -11.97
CA GLY A 174 -12.44 6.94 -10.71
C GLY A 174 -12.40 5.82 -9.68
N ASN A 175 -12.88 6.13 -8.48
CA ASN A 175 -12.87 5.22 -7.32
C ASN A 175 -11.44 4.78 -7.02
N GLY A 176 -10.58 5.70 -6.59
CA GLY A 176 -9.16 5.41 -6.38
C GLY A 176 -8.35 6.60 -5.88
N ILE A 177 -7.06 6.34 -5.72
CA ILE A 177 -6.07 7.34 -5.31
C ILE A 177 -5.17 7.64 -6.51
N HIS A 178 -5.06 8.92 -6.85
CA HIS A 178 -4.20 9.41 -7.94
C HIS A 178 -3.14 10.35 -7.40
N GLY A 179 -1.87 9.95 -7.51
CA GLY A 179 -0.73 10.72 -7.03
C GLY A 179 0.07 11.36 -8.16
N PHE A 180 0.14 12.68 -8.17
CA PHE A 180 1.00 13.49 -9.04
C PHE A 180 2.00 14.34 -8.24
N GLY A 181 1.78 14.50 -6.94
CA GLY A 181 2.66 15.18 -5.98
C GLY A 181 3.39 14.20 -5.05
N THR A 182 3.58 14.61 -3.79
CA THR A 182 4.23 13.78 -2.77
C THR A 182 3.22 12.87 -2.09
N VAL A 183 3.54 11.57 -2.00
CA VAL A 183 2.77 10.57 -1.26
C VAL A 183 3.69 9.87 -0.26
N GLN A 184 3.50 10.18 1.02
CA GLN A 184 4.22 9.56 2.13
C GLN A 184 3.26 8.76 3.01
N VAL A 185 3.60 7.50 3.27
CA VAL A 185 2.87 6.62 4.19
C VAL A 185 3.87 5.88 5.06
N LYS A 186 3.72 5.96 6.38
CA LYS A 186 4.63 5.37 7.37
C LYS A 186 3.82 4.73 8.50
N GLY A 187 3.60 3.43 8.40
CA GLY A 187 3.06 2.62 9.48
C GLY A 187 4.13 2.16 10.48
N ALA A 188 3.72 1.29 11.41
CA ALA A 188 4.58 0.73 12.43
C ALA A 188 5.72 -0.11 11.80
N PRO A 189 7.00 0.21 12.06
CA PRO A 189 8.12 -0.42 11.38
C PRO A 189 8.39 -1.84 11.88
N MET A 190 8.84 -2.69 10.95
CA MET A 190 9.36 -4.04 11.20
C MET A 190 10.75 -4.18 10.59
N ASP A 191 11.67 -4.86 11.29
CA ASP A 191 13.01 -5.16 10.78
C ASP A 191 12.96 -6.16 9.62
N ARG A 192 12.03 -7.12 9.73
CA ARG A 192 11.69 -8.12 8.72
C ARG A 192 10.18 -8.34 8.73
N THR A 193 9.58 -8.29 7.55
CA THR A 193 8.16 -8.61 7.38
C THR A 193 7.92 -10.10 7.24
N PHE A 194 8.94 -10.87 6.85
CA PHE A 194 8.92 -12.33 6.81
C PHE A 194 10.27 -12.89 7.25
N ILE A 195 10.25 -14.05 7.91
CA ILE A 195 11.44 -14.66 8.52
C ILE A 195 11.40 -16.16 8.25
N ARG A 196 12.57 -16.72 7.93
CA ARG A 196 12.77 -18.17 7.77
C ARG A 196 12.65 -18.88 9.11
N PHE A 197 12.02 -20.05 9.11
CA PHE A 197 12.02 -20.90 10.29
C PHE A 197 13.41 -21.48 10.56
N ALA A 198 13.74 -21.68 11.84
CA ALA A 198 14.97 -22.37 12.26
C ALA A 198 14.83 -23.89 12.32
N SER A 199 13.59 -24.39 12.32
CA SER A 199 13.23 -25.81 12.28
C SER A 199 11.95 -26.01 11.48
N GLU A 200 11.72 -27.22 10.97
CA GLU A 200 10.46 -27.52 10.26
C GLU A 200 9.25 -27.32 11.19
N PRO A 201 8.29 -26.45 10.83
CA PRO A 201 7.01 -26.36 11.52
C PRO A 201 6.15 -27.58 11.21
N LEU A 202 5.66 -28.25 12.25
CA LEU A 202 4.90 -29.50 12.15
C LEU A 202 3.45 -29.33 12.62
N ALA A 203 2.56 -30.13 12.06
CA ALA A 203 1.17 -30.20 12.49
C ALA A 203 1.07 -30.49 14.00
N GLY A 204 0.13 -29.83 14.67
CA GLY A 204 -0.04 -29.91 16.12
C GLY A 204 0.85 -28.97 16.93
N GLN A 205 1.89 -28.37 16.35
CA GLN A 205 2.72 -27.39 17.06
C GLN A 205 2.01 -26.06 17.22
N THR A 206 2.15 -25.46 18.41
CA THR A 206 1.77 -24.06 18.70
C THR A 206 2.99 -23.17 18.87
N THR A 207 4.20 -23.73 18.91
CA THR A 207 5.44 -23.00 19.17
C THR A 207 6.36 -23.19 17.97
N LEU A 208 6.70 -22.11 17.30
CA LEU A 208 7.53 -22.09 16.09
C LEU A 208 8.82 -21.32 16.36
N GLU A 209 9.95 -21.86 15.90
CA GLU A 209 11.25 -21.21 16.06
C GLU A 209 11.67 -20.51 14.76
N LEU A 210 12.04 -19.24 14.86
CA LEU A 210 12.52 -18.44 13.74
C LEU A 210 14.05 -18.30 13.79
N GLU A 211 14.69 -18.05 12.65
CA GLU A 211 16.15 -17.86 12.62
C GLU A 211 16.64 -16.58 13.33
N GLN A 212 15.72 -15.66 13.59
CA GLN A 212 15.99 -14.41 14.30
C GLN A 212 14.74 -13.91 15.02
N SER A 213 14.92 -13.05 16.00
CA SER A 213 13.82 -12.37 16.67
C SER A 213 12.98 -11.52 15.69
N PRO A 214 11.64 -11.66 15.69
CA PRO A 214 10.75 -10.89 14.83
C PRO A 214 10.48 -9.50 15.42
N LEU A 215 11.49 -8.62 15.42
CA LEU A 215 11.36 -7.26 15.95
C LEU A 215 10.31 -6.46 15.16
N GLY A 216 9.34 -5.92 15.88
CA GLY A 216 8.19 -5.20 15.32
C GLY A 216 6.92 -6.04 15.16
N TRP A 217 6.99 -7.37 15.32
CA TRP A 217 5.79 -8.22 15.35
C TRP A 217 5.16 -8.21 16.74
N LEU A 218 3.83 -8.34 16.80
CA LEU A 218 3.04 -8.21 18.02
C LEU A 218 2.11 -9.42 18.22
N PRO A 219 1.77 -9.77 19.48
CA PRO A 219 0.59 -10.58 19.77
C PRO A 219 -0.65 -10.05 19.06
N GLY A 220 -1.42 -10.95 18.44
CA GLY A 220 -2.57 -10.60 17.62
C GLY A 220 -2.26 -10.49 16.12
N ASP A 221 -0.98 -10.47 15.72
CA ASP A 221 -0.64 -10.37 14.29
C ASP A 221 -1.06 -11.61 13.49
N ARG A 222 -1.59 -11.37 12.28
CA ARG A 222 -1.87 -12.41 11.28
C ARG A 222 -0.59 -12.83 10.60
N LEU A 223 -0.38 -14.13 10.47
CA LEU A 223 0.74 -14.71 9.75
C LEU A 223 0.26 -15.37 8.46
N ILE A 224 1.20 -15.64 7.55
CA ILE A 224 1.03 -16.56 6.42
C ILE A 224 2.19 -17.56 6.40
N ILE A 225 1.84 -18.84 6.42
CA ILE A 225 2.76 -19.95 6.22
C ILE A 225 2.39 -20.62 4.89
N PRO A 226 3.31 -20.68 3.91
CA PRO A 226 3.01 -21.20 2.57
C PRO A 226 2.79 -22.72 2.59
N ASP A 227 1.99 -23.24 1.67
CA ASP A 227 2.02 -24.69 1.36
C ASP A 227 3.40 -25.04 0.80
N THR A 228 4.13 -25.94 1.48
CA THR A 228 5.49 -26.32 1.10
C THR A 228 5.59 -27.70 0.46
N ARG A 229 4.46 -28.37 0.21
CA ARG A 229 4.50 -29.71 -0.38
C ARG A 229 5.04 -29.66 -1.79
N GLN A 230 6.03 -30.51 -2.06
CA GLN A 230 6.57 -30.74 -3.39
C GLN A 230 5.64 -31.65 -4.21
N ILE A 231 4.50 -31.11 -4.63
CA ILE A 231 3.49 -31.85 -5.39
C ILE A 231 3.93 -32.03 -6.85
N PRO A 232 3.91 -33.25 -7.42
CA PRO A 232 4.12 -33.42 -8.84
C PRO A 232 3.00 -32.73 -9.61
N PHE A 233 3.36 -31.95 -10.65
CA PHE A 233 2.37 -31.37 -11.55
C PHE A 233 1.54 -32.48 -12.21
N ARG A 234 0.24 -32.53 -11.92
CA ARG A 234 -0.69 -33.50 -12.49
C ARG A 234 -1.91 -32.77 -13.05
N LYS A 235 -2.05 -32.78 -14.38
CA LYS A 235 -3.08 -32.05 -15.14
C LYS A 235 -4.53 -32.21 -14.64
N ASN A 236 -4.85 -33.34 -13.98
CA ASN A 236 -6.22 -33.66 -13.54
C ASN A 236 -6.39 -33.71 -12.01
N LYS A 237 -5.45 -33.17 -11.22
CA LYS A 237 -5.63 -33.02 -9.77
C LYS A 237 -5.90 -31.56 -9.44
N LYS A 238 -7.04 -31.29 -8.80
CA LYS A 238 -7.32 -30.00 -8.16
C LYS A 238 -6.31 -29.80 -7.03
N TYR A 239 -5.53 -28.73 -7.12
CA TYR A 239 -4.69 -28.29 -6.02
C TYR A 239 -5.59 -27.74 -4.90
N ILE A 240 -5.34 -28.17 -3.67
CA ILE A 240 -5.98 -27.61 -2.48
C ILE A 240 -4.83 -27.17 -1.61
N SER A 241 -4.70 -25.87 -1.44
CA SER A 241 -3.59 -25.29 -0.67
C SER A 241 -3.66 -25.73 0.79
N GLN A 242 -2.51 -26.05 1.34
CA GLN A 242 -2.29 -26.24 2.77
C GLN A 242 -1.62 -25.02 3.41
N ALA A 243 -1.66 -23.85 2.77
CA ALA A 243 -1.21 -22.62 3.40
C ALA A 243 -2.07 -22.31 4.64
N GLU A 244 -1.46 -21.75 5.68
CA GLU A 244 -2.13 -21.46 6.94
C GLU A 244 -1.94 -20.00 7.35
N GLU A 245 -3.00 -19.41 7.90
CA GLU A 245 -2.98 -18.07 8.48
C GLU A 245 -3.18 -18.10 10.00
N PRO A 246 -2.18 -18.52 10.79
CA PRO A 246 -2.30 -18.49 12.23
C PRO A 246 -2.16 -17.06 12.77
N THR A 247 -2.48 -16.89 14.05
CA THR A 247 -2.35 -15.62 14.77
C THR A 247 -1.36 -15.78 15.91
N ILE A 248 -0.51 -14.78 16.11
CA ILE A 248 0.45 -14.76 17.21
C ILE A 248 -0.28 -14.64 18.54
N GLN A 249 0.01 -15.54 19.48
CA GLN A 249 -0.35 -15.42 20.89
C GLN A 249 0.71 -14.65 21.68
N ALA A 250 1.99 -15.02 21.51
CA ALA A 250 3.10 -14.47 22.26
C ALA A 250 4.42 -14.63 21.50
N ILE A 251 5.41 -13.80 21.84
CA ILE A 251 6.76 -13.84 21.26
C ILE A 251 7.77 -13.84 22.42
N THR A 252 8.77 -14.70 22.36
CA THR A 252 9.89 -14.72 23.32
C THR A 252 11.18 -15.03 22.57
N GLY A 253 12.07 -14.04 22.45
CA GLY A 253 13.28 -14.19 21.65
C GLY A 253 12.97 -14.43 20.17
N SER A 254 13.41 -15.56 19.62
CA SER A 254 13.12 -16.04 18.26
C SER A 254 11.91 -16.98 18.18
N THR A 255 11.28 -17.27 19.32
CA THR A 255 10.17 -18.19 19.41
C THR A 255 8.83 -17.46 19.30
N VAL A 256 7.98 -17.89 18.37
CA VAL A 256 6.59 -17.43 18.21
C VAL A 256 5.64 -18.50 18.72
N THR A 257 4.73 -18.12 19.61
CA THR A 257 3.62 -18.99 20.06
C THR A 257 2.33 -18.57 19.34
N LEU A 258 1.59 -19.53 18.81
CA LEU A 258 0.34 -19.36 18.07
C LEU A 258 -0.88 -19.56 18.96
N ASN A 259 -1.99 -18.91 18.62
CA ASN A 259 -3.28 -19.10 19.32
C ASN A 259 -3.92 -20.48 19.08
N SER A 260 -3.55 -21.15 17.98
CA SER A 260 -4.06 -22.47 17.60
C SER A 260 -2.92 -23.31 17.02
N PRO A 261 -2.93 -24.63 17.20
CA PRO A 261 -1.93 -25.51 16.59
C PRO A 261 -2.03 -25.48 15.06
N LEU A 262 -0.90 -25.69 14.39
CA LEU A 262 -0.87 -25.91 12.95
C LEU A 262 -1.66 -27.17 12.56
N VAL A 263 -2.32 -27.11 11.42
CA VAL A 263 -3.08 -28.23 10.85
C VAL A 263 -2.19 -29.09 9.95
N PHE A 264 -1.20 -28.48 9.29
CA PHE A 264 -0.33 -29.15 8.32
C PHE A 264 1.15 -29.03 8.70
N ASP A 265 1.94 -29.98 8.19
CA ASP A 265 3.39 -29.86 8.19
C ASP A 265 3.82 -28.89 7.08
N HIS A 266 4.72 -27.96 7.39
CA HIS A 266 5.35 -27.10 6.37
C HIS A 266 6.84 -27.39 6.32
N LEU A 267 7.17 -28.54 5.74
CA LEU A 267 8.53 -29.06 5.62
C LEU A 267 9.40 -28.21 4.68
N GLY A 268 10.71 -28.28 4.88
CA GLY A 268 11.69 -27.74 3.92
C GLY A 268 11.78 -28.55 2.63
N PRO A 269 12.62 -28.13 1.66
CA PRO A 269 12.88 -28.92 0.48
C PRO A 269 13.54 -30.26 0.81
N ARG A 270 13.56 -31.14 -0.18
CA ARG A 270 14.16 -32.47 -0.13
C ARG A 270 14.98 -32.64 -1.41
N ASP A 271 16.11 -33.32 -1.33
CA ASP A 271 16.89 -33.65 -2.52
C ASP A 271 16.14 -34.65 -3.43
N ALA A 272 16.73 -34.98 -4.59
CA ALA A 272 16.13 -35.94 -5.53
C ALA A 272 15.94 -37.36 -4.97
N ASN A 273 16.60 -37.69 -3.85
CA ASN A 273 16.49 -38.97 -3.15
C ASN A 273 15.56 -38.89 -1.93
N GLY A 274 14.98 -37.71 -1.64
CA GLY A 274 14.12 -37.48 -0.49
C GLY A 274 14.86 -37.15 0.81
N ASN A 275 16.18 -36.91 0.78
CA ASN A 275 16.97 -36.62 1.99
C ASN A 275 16.94 -35.13 2.35
N VAL A 276 17.28 -34.86 3.61
CA VAL A 276 17.50 -33.51 4.15
C VAL A 276 18.99 -33.37 4.48
N GLY A 277 19.70 -32.51 3.76
CA GLY A 277 21.09 -32.15 4.02
C GLY A 277 21.26 -30.70 4.48
N PRO A 278 22.50 -30.22 4.64
CA PRO A 278 22.78 -28.84 5.06
C PRO A 278 22.21 -27.77 4.11
N ILE A 279 22.11 -28.06 2.81
CA ILE A 279 21.52 -27.15 1.81
C ILE A 279 20.01 -27.06 2.03
N GLU A 280 19.33 -28.18 2.17
CA GLU A 280 17.88 -28.24 2.38
C GLU A 280 17.48 -27.58 3.72
N LEU A 281 18.28 -27.79 4.77
CA LEU A 281 18.11 -27.10 6.06
C LEU A 281 18.36 -25.58 5.94
N GLY A 282 19.21 -25.15 5.00
CA GLY A 282 19.39 -23.74 4.67
C GLY A 282 18.20 -23.12 3.93
N MET A 283 17.24 -23.91 3.46
CA MET A 283 16.13 -23.48 2.61
C MET A 283 14.75 -23.73 3.26
N LEU A 284 14.69 -23.74 4.60
CA LEU A 284 13.42 -23.83 5.32
C LEU A 284 12.44 -22.72 4.90
N PRO A 285 11.12 -22.98 5.01
CA PRO A 285 10.12 -22.01 4.61
C PRO A 285 10.20 -20.73 5.43
N HIS A 286 9.68 -19.65 4.84
CA HIS A 286 9.49 -18.39 5.54
C HIS A 286 8.05 -18.26 6.01
N VAL A 287 7.86 -17.62 7.15
CA VAL A 287 6.57 -17.10 7.62
C VAL A 287 6.52 -15.61 7.44
N GLY A 288 5.44 -15.10 6.86
CA GLY A 288 5.20 -13.67 6.67
C GLY A 288 4.22 -13.12 7.69
N ASN A 289 4.41 -11.88 8.13
CA ASN A 289 3.47 -11.12 8.95
C ASN A 289 2.62 -10.20 8.06
N LEU A 290 1.30 -10.44 8.08
CA LEU A 290 0.30 -9.77 7.25
C LEU A 290 -0.32 -8.53 7.92
N SER A 291 -0.04 -8.25 9.20
CA SER A 291 -0.67 -7.15 9.94
C SER A 291 0.01 -5.82 9.69
N ARG A 292 -0.77 -4.78 9.33
CA ARG A 292 -0.32 -3.39 9.26
C ARG A 292 -1.35 -2.49 9.93
N ASN A 293 -0.88 -1.42 10.59
CA ASN A 293 -1.75 -0.47 11.27
C ASN A 293 -2.22 0.67 10.36
N VAL A 294 -1.54 0.89 9.24
CA VAL A 294 -2.04 1.74 8.15
C VAL A 294 -2.59 0.86 7.05
N ILE A 295 -3.86 1.02 6.70
CA ILE A 295 -4.56 0.19 5.71
C ILE A 295 -5.23 1.09 4.67
N ILE A 296 -4.92 0.88 3.40
CA ILE A 296 -5.66 1.43 2.26
C ILE A 296 -6.38 0.28 1.57
N ARG A 297 -7.70 0.35 1.48
CA ARG A 297 -8.50 -0.79 1.03
C ARG A 297 -9.74 -0.39 0.28
N SER A 298 -10.29 -1.31 -0.50
CA SER A 298 -11.71 -1.21 -0.86
C SER A 298 -12.59 -1.50 0.36
N VAL A 299 -13.85 -1.07 0.33
CA VAL A 299 -14.88 -1.56 1.26
C VAL A 299 -14.86 -3.10 1.30
N ARG A 300 -14.96 -3.69 2.50
CA ARG A 300 -14.95 -5.14 2.70
C ARG A 300 -16.33 -5.74 2.41
N LEU A 301 -16.41 -7.01 2.00
CA LEU A 301 -17.72 -7.65 1.77
C LEU A 301 -18.56 -7.67 3.04
N SER A 302 -17.93 -7.90 4.20
CA SER A 302 -18.57 -7.87 5.52
C SER A 302 -19.16 -6.51 5.91
N GLU A 303 -18.82 -5.43 5.20
CA GLU A 303 -19.36 -4.08 5.37
C GLU A 303 -20.48 -3.77 4.36
N THR A 304 -20.88 -4.75 3.53
CA THR A 304 -21.88 -4.59 2.47
C THR A 304 -22.91 -5.71 2.47
N SER A 305 -23.98 -5.55 1.69
CA SER A 305 -24.92 -6.64 1.38
C SER A 305 -24.47 -7.51 0.18
N LYS A 306 -23.32 -7.20 -0.43
CA LYS A 306 -22.85 -7.85 -1.66
C LYS A 306 -22.01 -9.08 -1.31
N SER A 307 -22.03 -10.08 -2.18
CA SER A 307 -21.42 -11.39 -1.92
C SER A 307 -20.07 -11.61 -2.59
N SER A 308 -19.61 -10.66 -3.40
CA SER A 308 -18.36 -10.78 -4.16
C SER A 308 -17.77 -9.42 -4.52
N TYR A 309 -16.50 -9.39 -4.88
CA TYR A 309 -15.90 -8.24 -5.55
C TYR A 309 -16.12 -8.32 -7.06
N CYS A 310 -16.26 -7.18 -7.72
CA CYS A 310 -16.35 -7.18 -9.17
C CYS A 310 -15.01 -7.64 -9.78
N SER A 311 -15.08 -8.66 -10.62
CA SER A 311 -13.92 -9.38 -11.17
C SER A 311 -14.08 -9.65 -12.67
N GLY A 312 -14.78 -8.75 -13.38
CA GLY A 312 -15.12 -8.91 -14.78
C GLY A 312 -16.05 -7.80 -15.30
N PRO A 313 -16.75 -8.05 -16.43
CA PRO A 313 -17.58 -7.04 -17.09
C PRO A 313 -18.70 -6.45 -16.23
N GLN A 314 -19.14 -7.17 -15.19
CA GLN A 314 -20.16 -6.69 -14.25
C GLN A 314 -19.76 -5.37 -13.57
N ASN A 315 -18.46 -5.11 -13.42
CA ASN A 315 -17.96 -3.85 -12.86
C ASN A 315 -18.44 -2.60 -13.64
N VAL A 316 -18.77 -2.78 -14.92
CA VAL A 316 -19.16 -1.72 -15.85
C VAL A 316 -20.63 -1.85 -16.26
N LEU A 317 -21.12 -3.08 -16.43
CA LEU A 317 -22.48 -3.35 -16.89
C LEU A 317 -23.51 -3.22 -15.77
N ASP A 318 -23.24 -3.81 -14.61
CA ASP A 318 -24.12 -3.81 -13.45
C ASP A 318 -23.35 -4.27 -12.19
N ALA A 319 -22.91 -3.31 -11.38
CA ALA A 319 -22.19 -3.56 -10.13
C ALA A 319 -23.12 -3.75 -8.92
N SER A 320 -24.44 -3.96 -9.11
CA SER A 320 -25.40 -4.08 -8.01
C SER A 320 -25.11 -5.25 -7.05
N ASN A 321 -24.50 -6.33 -7.55
CA ASN A 321 -24.25 -7.56 -6.80
C ASN A 321 -22.77 -7.80 -6.45
N CYS A 322 -21.87 -6.89 -6.80
CA CYS A 322 -20.45 -6.99 -6.49
C CYS A 322 -19.84 -5.66 -6.06
N VAL A 323 -18.84 -5.68 -5.19
CA VAL A 323 -18.15 -4.46 -4.74
C VAL A 323 -17.24 -3.94 -5.84
N THR A 324 -17.43 -2.69 -6.25
CA THR A 324 -16.50 -1.97 -7.11
C THR A 324 -15.26 -1.63 -6.30
N ARG A 325 -14.10 -2.15 -6.74
CA ARG A 325 -12.82 -2.00 -6.02
C ARG A 325 -12.15 -0.67 -6.31
N GLY A 326 -11.42 -0.15 -5.34
CA GLY A 326 -10.49 0.96 -5.53
C GLY A 326 -9.24 0.58 -6.33
N HIS A 327 -8.40 1.56 -6.67
CA HIS A 327 -7.05 1.34 -7.22
C HIS A 327 -6.13 2.51 -6.81
N ILE A 328 -4.81 2.31 -6.92
CA ILE A 328 -3.82 3.37 -6.67
C ILE A 328 -2.98 3.55 -7.93
N LEU A 329 -2.92 4.79 -8.44
CA LEU A 329 -2.14 5.18 -9.61
C LEU A 329 -1.24 6.36 -9.24
N LEU A 330 0.07 6.17 -9.37
CA LEU A 330 1.10 7.14 -9.01
C LEU A 330 1.91 7.44 -10.29
N MET A 331 1.96 8.71 -10.69
CA MET A 331 2.35 9.07 -12.05
C MET A 331 3.43 10.15 -12.13
N GLU A 332 4.14 10.17 -13.24
CA GLU A 332 5.04 11.25 -13.66
C GLU A 332 6.12 11.59 -12.63
N ARG A 333 6.00 12.74 -11.96
CA ARG A 333 6.95 13.25 -10.97
C ARG A 333 6.52 13.01 -9.53
N ALA A 334 5.55 12.13 -9.31
CA ALA A 334 5.09 11.80 -7.96
C ALA A 334 6.24 11.24 -7.12
N ALA A 335 6.54 11.89 -5.98
CA ALA A 335 7.54 11.43 -5.03
C ALA A 335 6.87 10.48 -4.04
N VAL A 336 7.25 9.20 -4.07
CA VAL A 336 6.50 8.14 -3.37
C VAL A 336 7.36 7.48 -2.29
N ASP A 337 6.87 7.44 -1.06
CA ASP A 337 7.47 6.64 0.01
C ASP A 337 6.38 6.01 0.88
N ILE A 338 6.02 4.77 0.55
CA ILE A 338 4.98 3.98 1.24
C ILE A 338 5.66 2.84 1.98
N ARG A 339 5.60 2.88 3.32
CA ARG A 339 6.19 1.88 4.19
C ARG A 339 5.21 1.34 5.20
N TYR A 340 5.27 0.01 5.37
CA TYR A 340 4.51 -0.72 6.39
C TYR A 340 2.99 -0.44 6.31
N ALA A 341 2.46 -0.35 5.09
CA ALA A 341 1.03 -0.21 4.83
C ALA A 341 0.42 -1.52 4.28
N GLY A 342 -0.83 -1.79 4.62
CA GLY A 342 -1.65 -2.84 4.03
C GLY A 342 -2.46 -2.28 2.86
N LEU A 343 -2.43 -2.96 1.72
CA LEU A 343 -3.19 -2.65 0.50
C LEU A 343 -4.14 -3.82 0.25
N GLU A 344 -5.43 -3.63 0.56
CA GLU A 344 -6.39 -4.75 0.61
C GLU A 344 -7.47 -4.62 -0.45
N ASN A 345 -7.65 -5.68 -1.25
CA ASN A 345 -8.72 -5.78 -2.24
C ASN A 345 -8.77 -4.57 -3.20
N LEU A 346 -7.61 -4.03 -3.57
CA LEU A 346 -7.46 -2.95 -4.55
C LEU A 346 -7.11 -3.51 -5.95
N GLY A 347 -7.39 -2.75 -6.99
CA GLY A 347 -7.23 -3.14 -8.39
C GLY A 347 -8.52 -3.69 -8.99
N ARG A 348 -8.78 -3.32 -10.24
CA ARG A 348 -9.94 -3.74 -11.05
C ARG A 348 -9.55 -4.47 -12.33
N THR A 349 -8.34 -4.25 -12.86
CA THR A 349 -7.87 -5.00 -14.02
C THR A 349 -7.71 -6.47 -13.66
N THR A 350 -8.31 -7.35 -14.45
CA THR A 350 -8.29 -8.79 -14.22
C THR A 350 -7.33 -9.49 -15.18
N ILE A 351 -6.89 -10.70 -14.82
CA ILE A 351 -6.07 -11.57 -15.69
C ILE A 351 -6.74 -11.96 -17.02
N GLY A 352 -8.05 -11.73 -17.16
CA GLY A 352 -8.76 -11.96 -18.41
C GLY A 352 -8.23 -11.09 -19.56
N SER A 353 -8.69 -11.36 -20.78
CA SER A 353 -8.33 -10.55 -21.94
C SER A 353 -8.65 -9.08 -21.69
N LEU A 354 -7.69 -8.21 -22.01
CA LEU A 354 -7.90 -6.78 -21.90
C LEU A 354 -8.95 -6.33 -22.91
N ASN A 355 -9.83 -5.44 -22.46
CA ASN A 355 -10.84 -4.81 -23.28
C ASN A 355 -10.95 -3.38 -22.78
N ASN A 356 -10.22 -2.48 -23.43
CA ASN A 356 -10.11 -1.07 -23.07
C ASN A 356 -11.20 -0.26 -23.76
N THR A 357 -11.62 0.82 -23.11
CA THR A 357 -12.41 1.86 -23.72
C THR A 357 -11.67 2.43 -24.94
N SER A 358 -12.37 2.53 -26.07
CA SER A 358 -11.83 3.10 -27.30
C SER A 358 -12.45 4.46 -27.60
N ILE A 359 -11.63 5.37 -28.12
CA ILE A 359 -12.04 6.70 -28.56
C ILE A 359 -11.90 6.74 -30.09
N ASP A 360 -12.89 7.30 -30.79
CA ASP A 360 -12.86 7.47 -32.23
C ASP A 360 -11.93 8.63 -32.66
N GLY A 361 -11.72 8.78 -33.96
CA GLY A 361 -10.89 9.85 -34.51
C GLY A 361 -11.45 11.27 -34.31
N SER A 362 -12.67 11.41 -33.80
CA SER A 362 -13.32 12.68 -33.45
C SER A 362 -13.28 12.97 -31.95
N GLY A 363 -12.67 12.10 -31.14
CA GLY A 363 -12.58 12.26 -29.70
C GLY A 363 -13.78 11.72 -28.91
N ASN A 364 -14.75 11.07 -29.56
CA ASN A 364 -15.91 10.50 -28.88
C ASN A 364 -15.63 9.07 -28.41
N VAL A 365 -16.27 8.66 -27.32
CA VAL A 365 -16.22 7.28 -26.84
C VAL A 365 -16.91 6.35 -27.83
N ALA A 366 -16.14 5.46 -28.45
CA ALA A 366 -16.63 4.49 -29.43
C ALA A 366 -17.10 3.18 -28.77
N SER A 367 -16.43 2.77 -27.69
CA SER A 367 -16.84 1.63 -26.87
C SER A 367 -16.32 1.76 -25.44
N ILE A 368 -17.07 1.24 -24.47
CA ILE A 368 -16.64 1.14 -23.07
C ILE A 368 -15.94 -0.19 -22.84
N GLY A 369 -14.75 -0.14 -22.25
CA GLY A 369 -13.97 -1.31 -21.90
C GLY A 369 -14.60 -2.12 -20.77
N SER A 370 -14.64 -3.43 -20.90
CA SER A 370 -15.11 -4.36 -19.86
C SER A 370 -13.99 -4.89 -18.95
N ASN A 371 -12.73 -4.70 -19.33
CA ASN A 371 -11.55 -5.05 -18.54
C ASN A 371 -10.42 -4.04 -18.86
N GLN A 372 -10.56 -2.84 -18.30
CA GLN A 372 -9.65 -1.73 -18.53
C GLN A 372 -8.26 -2.02 -17.96
N ILE A 373 -7.21 -1.77 -18.74
CA ILE A 373 -5.81 -1.86 -18.33
C ILE A 373 -5.44 -0.80 -17.28
N GLY A 374 -4.43 -1.07 -16.45
CA GLY A 374 -3.80 -0.04 -15.61
C GLY A 374 -4.60 0.33 -14.35
N ARG A 375 -5.52 -0.53 -13.89
CA ARG A 375 -6.23 -0.40 -12.60
C ARG A 375 -5.75 -1.50 -11.67
N TYR A 376 -4.51 -1.40 -11.21
CA TYR A 376 -3.86 -2.39 -10.34
C TYR A 376 -3.98 -2.01 -8.86
N SER A 377 -3.56 -2.88 -7.93
CA SER A 377 -3.64 -2.54 -6.49
C SER A 377 -2.78 -1.32 -6.17
N ILE A 378 -1.55 -1.30 -6.72
CA ILE A 378 -0.70 -0.13 -6.81
C ILE A 378 0.03 -0.10 -8.16
N HIS A 379 -0.06 1.02 -8.86
CA HIS A 379 0.49 1.20 -10.20
C HIS A 379 1.40 2.43 -10.22
N LEU A 380 2.70 2.18 -10.40
CA LEU A 380 3.72 3.19 -10.63
C LEU A 380 3.80 3.32 -12.15
N HIS A 381 3.26 4.40 -12.70
CA HIS A 381 2.98 4.56 -14.12
C HIS A 381 3.70 5.79 -14.66
N HIS A 382 4.76 5.57 -15.44
CA HIS A 382 5.64 6.61 -15.97
C HIS A 382 6.29 7.48 -14.87
N VAL A 383 6.68 6.87 -13.74
CA VAL A 383 7.36 7.56 -12.65
C VAL A 383 8.84 7.77 -13.00
N MET A 384 9.15 8.95 -13.54
CA MET A 384 10.32 9.18 -14.40
C MET A 384 11.69 9.13 -13.69
N GLY A 385 11.74 9.40 -12.39
CA GLY A 385 12.98 9.49 -11.62
C GLY A 385 13.16 10.84 -10.90
N PRO A 386 14.13 10.92 -9.96
CA PRO A 386 14.34 12.09 -9.12
C PRO A 386 14.95 13.25 -9.90
N VAL A 387 14.47 14.46 -9.60
CA VAL A 387 15.06 15.71 -10.09
C VAL A 387 15.74 16.41 -8.90
N ASN A 388 17.05 16.24 -8.82
CA ASN A 388 17.90 16.91 -7.83
C ASN A 388 19.30 17.13 -8.43
N GLU A 389 20.18 17.84 -7.72
CA GLU A 389 21.50 18.23 -8.24
C GLU A 389 22.32 17.05 -8.78
N THR A 390 22.11 15.85 -8.25
CA THR A 390 22.85 14.64 -8.62
C THR A 390 22.02 13.64 -9.42
N ASN A 391 20.71 13.85 -9.58
CA ASN A 391 19.74 12.87 -10.11
C ASN A 391 19.92 11.47 -9.47
N THR A 392 20.12 11.43 -8.16
CA THR A 392 20.29 10.20 -7.39
C THR A 392 19.25 10.07 -6.29
N GLY A 393 19.16 8.88 -5.70
CA GLY A 393 18.13 8.51 -4.73
C GLY A 393 16.96 7.81 -5.38
N ASN A 394 15.97 7.44 -4.56
CA ASN A 394 14.78 6.77 -5.06
C ASN A 394 13.69 7.80 -5.39
N GLN A 395 13.04 7.66 -6.54
CA GLN A 395 11.80 8.36 -6.85
C GLN A 395 10.60 7.71 -6.16
N PHE A 396 10.61 6.38 -6.06
CA PHE A 396 9.61 5.64 -5.31
C PHE A 396 10.25 4.62 -4.36
N THR A 397 9.71 4.53 -3.15
CA THR A 397 10.11 3.55 -2.14
C THR A 397 8.87 2.83 -1.61
N LEU A 398 8.83 1.52 -1.79
CA LEU A 398 7.77 0.63 -1.33
C LEU A 398 8.41 -0.41 -0.41
N VAL A 399 8.34 -0.20 0.91
CA VAL A 399 9.04 -1.03 1.89
C VAL A 399 8.10 -1.66 2.90
N GLY A 400 8.17 -2.96 3.08
CA GLY A 400 7.49 -3.61 4.19
C GLY A 400 5.96 -3.69 4.04
N ASN A 401 5.40 -3.41 2.88
CA ASN A 401 3.96 -3.36 2.66
C ASN A 401 3.35 -4.77 2.54
N VAL A 402 2.04 -4.88 2.72
CA VAL A 402 1.25 -6.08 2.41
C VAL A 402 0.30 -5.75 1.28
N ILE A 403 0.28 -6.55 0.22
CA ILE A 403 -0.66 -6.41 -0.90
C ILE A 403 -1.49 -7.69 -0.93
N GLU A 404 -2.78 -7.60 -0.62
CA GLU A 404 -3.69 -8.73 -0.47
C GLU A 404 -4.86 -8.60 -1.46
N GLY A 405 -5.24 -9.72 -2.08
CA GLY A 405 -6.49 -9.79 -2.85
C GLY A 405 -6.42 -9.32 -4.30
N MET A 406 -5.24 -9.13 -4.92
CA MET A 406 -5.12 -8.53 -6.27
C MET A 406 -5.78 -9.36 -7.39
N LEU A 407 -6.32 -8.69 -8.42
CA LEU A 407 -7.03 -9.35 -9.55
C LEU A 407 -6.18 -9.60 -10.81
N LYS A 408 -4.99 -9.00 -10.91
CA LYS A 408 -4.04 -9.25 -12.00
C LYS A 408 -2.60 -9.00 -11.59
N TRP A 409 -2.31 -7.76 -11.19
CA TRP A 409 -1.01 -7.38 -10.64
C TRP A 409 -1.24 -6.66 -9.33
N GLY A 410 -0.45 -7.01 -8.32
CA GLY A 410 -0.46 -6.34 -7.02
C GLY A 410 0.27 -5.01 -7.13
N LEU A 411 1.56 -5.07 -7.45
CA LEU A 411 2.45 -3.93 -7.66
C LEU A 411 2.95 -3.93 -9.10
N ALA A 412 2.55 -2.92 -9.86
CA ALA A 412 3.01 -2.71 -11.23
C ALA A 412 4.00 -1.55 -11.29
N VAL A 413 5.16 -1.79 -11.88
CA VAL A 413 6.18 -0.79 -12.22
C VAL A 413 6.20 -0.67 -13.74
N HIS A 414 5.54 0.33 -14.28
CA HIS A 414 5.36 0.55 -15.72
C HIS A 414 6.11 1.82 -16.10
N ASP A 415 7.15 1.68 -16.94
CA ASP A 415 8.01 2.78 -17.40
C ASP A 415 8.46 3.70 -16.25
N SER A 416 8.71 3.08 -15.11
CA SER A 416 9.00 3.77 -13.85
C SER A 416 10.40 3.42 -13.39
N HIS A 417 11.12 4.39 -12.84
CA HIS A 417 12.56 4.31 -12.62
C HIS A 417 12.97 4.75 -11.22
N TYR A 418 14.20 4.39 -10.82
CA TYR A 418 14.80 4.77 -9.53
C TYR A 418 13.95 4.32 -8.32
N GLY A 419 13.50 3.08 -8.35
CA GLY A 419 12.65 2.49 -7.31
C GLY A 419 13.40 1.65 -6.28
N LEU A 420 12.89 1.61 -5.06
CA LEU A 420 13.18 0.55 -4.09
C LEU A 420 11.90 -0.20 -3.72
N VAL A 421 11.82 -1.47 -4.09
CA VAL A 421 10.71 -2.38 -3.74
C VAL A 421 11.28 -3.47 -2.86
N LYS A 422 11.05 -3.37 -1.55
CA LYS A 422 11.77 -4.18 -0.57
C LYS A 422 10.94 -4.69 0.60
N ASP A 423 11.18 -5.92 1.03
CA ASP A 423 10.53 -6.52 2.20
C ASP A 423 8.98 -6.48 2.10
N ASN A 424 8.40 -6.36 0.90
CA ASN A 424 6.95 -6.40 0.72
C ASN A 424 6.44 -7.84 0.70
N ILE A 425 5.22 -8.05 1.19
CA ILE A 425 4.50 -9.31 1.05
C ILE A 425 3.36 -9.10 0.06
N ALA A 426 3.26 -9.98 -0.93
CA ALA A 426 2.10 -10.05 -1.80
C ALA A 426 1.44 -11.42 -1.63
N TYR A 427 0.15 -11.40 -1.29
CA TYR A 427 -0.59 -12.55 -0.79
C TYR A 427 -1.97 -12.64 -1.44
N ASP A 428 -2.44 -13.88 -1.66
CA ASP A 428 -3.80 -14.24 -2.08
C ASP A 428 -4.37 -13.36 -3.20
N GLY A 429 -3.82 -13.51 -4.39
CA GLY A 429 -4.35 -12.82 -5.57
C GLY A 429 -3.99 -13.53 -6.86
N GLN A 430 -4.36 -12.93 -7.97
CA GLN A 430 -4.19 -13.51 -9.31
C GLN A 430 -3.05 -12.83 -10.06
N GLY A 431 -2.50 -13.56 -11.03
CA GLY A 431 -1.47 -13.08 -11.95
C GLY A 431 -0.12 -12.81 -11.26
N SER A 432 0.65 -11.89 -11.83
CA SER A 432 1.97 -11.53 -11.31
C SER A 432 1.84 -10.58 -10.13
N ALA A 433 2.20 -11.01 -8.92
CA ALA A 433 2.12 -10.16 -7.73
C ALA A 433 2.90 -8.84 -7.86
N ILE A 434 4.16 -8.91 -8.30
CA ILE A 434 5.04 -7.76 -8.53
C ILE A 434 5.52 -7.87 -9.98
N THR A 435 5.33 -6.82 -10.79
CA THR A 435 5.66 -6.86 -12.22
C THR A 435 6.34 -5.58 -12.68
N THR A 436 7.17 -5.72 -13.72
CA THR A 436 7.53 -4.64 -14.66
C THR A 436 6.72 -4.82 -15.95
N GLU A 437 6.35 -3.74 -16.65
CA GLU A 437 5.43 -3.82 -17.81
C GLU A 437 6.15 -3.74 -19.17
N ASP A 438 7.02 -2.75 -19.38
CA ASP A 438 7.57 -2.43 -20.70
C ASP A 438 8.99 -2.97 -20.94
N GLY A 439 9.74 -3.25 -19.87
CA GLY A 439 11.11 -3.75 -19.92
C GLY A 439 12.17 -2.67 -20.07
N ASN A 440 11.80 -1.40 -20.18
CA ASN A 440 12.72 -0.25 -20.16
C ASN A 440 12.92 0.32 -18.73
N GLU A 441 12.21 -0.22 -17.74
CA GLU A 441 12.27 0.23 -16.35
C GLU A 441 13.69 0.09 -15.76
N SER A 442 14.34 1.22 -15.43
CA SER A 442 15.75 1.28 -15.06
C SER A 442 15.97 1.75 -13.62
N PHE A 443 17.11 1.36 -13.03
CA PHE A 443 17.54 1.76 -11.68
C PHE A 443 16.59 1.35 -10.54
N ASN A 444 15.74 0.35 -10.78
CA ASN A 444 14.87 -0.22 -9.76
C ASN A 444 15.56 -1.37 -9.03
N VAL A 445 15.44 -1.39 -7.71
CA VAL A 445 15.93 -2.46 -6.84
C VAL A 445 14.73 -3.22 -6.28
N PHE A 446 14.64 -4.51 -6.61
CA PHE A 446 13.69 -5.45 -6.02
C PHE A 446 14.46 -6.35 -5.04
N GLU A 447 14.28 -6.14 -3.74
CA GLU A 447 15.08 -6.79 -2.71
C GLU A 447 14.19 -7.48 -1.67
N ARG A 448 14.31 -8.80 -1.51
CA ARG A 448 13.59 -9.56 -0.47
C ARG A 448 12.09 -9.28 -0.46
N ASN A 449 11.38 -9.49 -1.56
CA ASN A 449 9.92 -9.47 -1.54
C ASN A 449 9.40 -10.91 -1.41
N PHE A 450 8.36 -11.12 -0.61
CA PHE A 450 7.77 -12.43 -0.37
C PHE A 450 6.42 -12.53 -1.09
N VAL A 451 6.40 -13.32 -2.16
CA VAL A 451 5.20 -13.58 -2.95
C VAL A 451 4.73 -14.99 -2.63
N VAL A 452 3.49 -15.11 -2.18
CA VAL A 452 2.92 -16.39 -1.73
C VAL A 452 1.44 -16.47 -2.10
N HIS A 453 0.96 -17.67 -2.42
CA HIS A 453 -0.44 -17.95 -2.71
C HIS A 453 -1.01 -17.13 -3.90
N THR A 454 -0.21 -16.94 -4.96
CA THR A 454 -0.68 -16.34 -6.21
C THR A 454 -1.29 -17.39 -7.13
N LYS A 455 -2.48 -17.11 -7.67
CA LYS A 455 -3.30 -18.02 -8.47
C LYS A 455 -3.20 -17.69 -9.96
N ALA A 456 -3.23 -18.71 -10.80
CA ALA A 456 -3.29 -18.57 -12.25
C ALA A 456 -4.70 -18.92 -12.76
N GLY A 457 -5.37 -18.00 -13.45
CA GLY A 457 -6.56 -18.30 -14.25
C GLY A 457 -7.88 -18.45 -13.49
N ASP A 458 -8.92 -17.79 -14.01
CA ASP A 458 -10.37 -18.00 -14.07
C ASP A 458 -11.13 -19.09 -13.25
N GLN A 459 -10.48 -20.05 -12.59
CA GLN A 459 -11.14 -21.14 -11.85
C GLN A 459 -10.95 -21.05 -10.32
N GLU A 460 -10.07 -20.18 -9.82
CA GLU A 460 -9.92 -19.94 -8.37
C GLU A 460 -10.23 -18.47 -8.05
N GLN A 461 -11.41 -18.26 -7.46
CA GLN A 461 -11.79 -16.94 -6.97
C GLN A 461 -10.75 -16.43 -5.95
N VAL A 462 -10.47 -15.12 -6.01
CA VAL A 462 -9.90 -14.41 -4.86
C VAL A 462 -11.02 -14.37 -3.82
N LEU A 463 -11.02 -15.35 -2.93
CA LEU A 463 -11.93 -15.38 -1.79
C LEU A 463 -11.32 -14.45 -0.74
N GLU A 464 -12.13 -13.59 -0.12
CA GLU A 464 -11.63 -12.94 1.11
C GLU A 464 -11.13 -14.00 2.07
N SER A 465 -9.99 -13.75 2.71
CA SER A 465 -9.50 -14.63 3.76
C SER A 465 -10.66 -14.97 4.73
N PRO A 466 -10.95 -16.26 5.00
CA PRO A 466 -12.08 -16.76 5.79
C PRO A 466 -12.33 -16.01 7.10
N LYS A 467 -11.27 -15.42 7.66
CA LYS A 467 -11.26 -14.83 9.00
C LYS A 467 -11.72 -13.37 9.04
N ARG A 468 -12.14 -12.78 7.91
CA ARG A 468 -12.74 -11.44 7.85
C ARG A 468 -14.23 -11.41 7.45
N GLY A 469 -14.90 -12.55 7.55
CA GLY A 469 -16.36 -12.66 7.33
C GLY A 469 -16.79 -13.36 6.03
N GLY A 470 -15.86 -13.95 5.27
CA GLY A 470 -16.18 -14.77 4.10
C GLY A 470 -16.78 -16.13 4.50
N VAL A 471 -18.02 -16.39 4.07
CA VAL A 471 -18.69 -17.68 4.25
C VAL A 471 -18.14 -18.68 3.22
N PHE A 472 -17.55 -19.78 3.68
CA PHE A 472 -17.33 -20.95 2.82
C PHE A 472 -18.65 -21.72 2.70
N SER A 473 -19.26 -21.73 1.52
CA SER A 473 -20.07 -22.89 1.14
C SER A 473 -19.09 -23.97 0.66
N GLY A 474 -19.07 -25.10 1.38
CA GLY A 474 -18.13 -26.22 1.16
C GLY A 474 -18.32 -27.01 -0.13
#